data_AF-A0A7K3YJC2-F1
#
_entry.id   AF-A0A7K3YJC2-F1
#
_cell.length_a   1.000
_cell.length_b   1.000
_cell.length_c   1.000
_cell.angle_alpha   90.00
_cell.angle_beta   90.00
_cell.angle_gamma   90.00
#
_symmetry.space_group_name_H-M   'P 1'
#
loop_
_entity.id
_entity.type
_entity.pdbx_description
1 polymer ?
#
loop_
_entity_poly.entity_id
_entity_poly.type
_entity_poly.pdbx_seq_one_letter_code
_entity_poly.pdbx_strand_id
1 'polypeptide(L)'
;MTRRSTFSQAVARLLTDLLTNGDAGDLLAYLVAEGGLPEPGADLELAAGFARTVQEFAAADPADLPLLLDLCAELACIAPEDALADDPGEFLGICGIRGIGAIGSLSPGHAVAALKHLGEAATDPRRWIREAVAAAIRDLLLRQRDTVIPELESWVEGGTWPAMQAAAAGVSEPDLLVEADIAAAALRFHRKILIRIYTAKERHSDAFHALRESLGRTLGVVIAAIPTPGFEYLRQLATLDDPDIRWIVQETLKEERLEIQYPETVQHIRAQMGISGR
;
A
#
# COMPACT_ATOMS: atom_id res chain seq x y z
N MET A 1 26.38 10.01 9.55
CA MET A 1 25.20 9.18 9.90
C MET A 1 24.02 9.68 9.08
N THR A 2 23.28 8.79 8.44
CA THR A 2 22.07 9.16 7.68
C THR A 2 20.88 9.29 8.62
N ARG A 3 19.85 10.09 8.30
CA ARG A 3 18.64 10.25 9.14
C ARG A 3 18.02 8.89 9.49
N ARG A 4 17.91 7.99 8.51
CA ARG A 4 17.57 6.57 8.67
C ARG A 4 18.26 5.87 9.84
N SER A 5 19.57 6.07 9.97
CA SER A 5 20.37 5.41 11.01
C SER A 5 20.07 5.99 12.40
N THR A 6 19.72 7.27 12.48
CA THR A 6 19.37 7.94 13.74
C THR A 6 18.01 7.49 14.25
N PHE A 7 16.98 7.45 13.39
CA PHE A 7 15.64 7.00 13.78
C PHE A 7 15.62 5.54 14.23
N SER A 8 16.21 4.63 13.44
CA SER A 8 16.28 3.21 13.82
C SER A 8 17.02 3.00 15.15
N GLN A 9 18.10 3.76 15.42
CA GLN A 9 18.82 3.65 16.68
C GLN A 9 17.99 4.15 17.88
N ALA A 10 17.27 5.26 17.72
CA ALA A 10 16.40 5.80 18.76
C ALA A 10 15.24 4.85 19.08
N VAL A 11 14.56 4.34 18.05
CA VAL A 11 13.47 3.37 18.22
C VAL A 11 13.96 2.07 18.84
N ALA A 12 15.13 1.55 18.44
CA ALA A 12 15.70 0.33 19.02
C ALA A 12 15.95 0.46 20.52
N ARG A 13 16.47 1.62 20.96
CA ARG A 13 16.65 1.90 22.39
C ARG A 13 15.31 1.89 23.12
N LEU A 14 14.31 2.61 22.59
CA LEU A 14 13.00 2.73 23.23
C LEU A 14 12.23 1.40 23.25
N LEU A 15 12.35 0.57 22.22
CA LEU A 15 11.80 -0.79 22.22
C LEU A 15 12.50 -1.69 23.24
N THR A 16 13.82 -1.55 23.42
CA THR A 16 14.54 -2.28 24.48
C THR A 16 14.01 -1.92 25.86
N ASP A 17 13.78 -0.63 26.11
CA ASP A 17 13.23 -0.14 27.38
C ASP A 17 11.79 -0.64 27.61
N LEU A 18 10.96 -0.64 26.56
CA LEU A 18 9.61 -1.23 26.58
C LEU A 18 9.65 -2.73 26.92
N LEU A 19 10.49 -3.51 26.24
CA LEU A 19 10.56 -4.96 26.47
C LEU A 19 11.10 -5.29 27.87
N THR A 20 11.91 -4.42 28.45
CA THR A 20 12.46 -4.60 29.80
C THR A 20 11.49 -4.18 30.90
N ASN A 21 10.80 -3.05 30.72
CA ASN A 21 10.01 -2.40 31.78
C ASN A 21 8.48 -2.51 31.58
N GLY A 22 8.03 -2.90 30.40
CA GLY A 22 6.62 -3.00 30.02
C GLY A 22 5.92 -1.66 29.76
N ASP A 23 6.65 -0.55 29.66
CA ASP A 23 6.10 0.79 29.46
C ASP A 23 6.44 1.33 28.06
N ALA A 24 5.41 1.66 27.29
CA ALA A 24 5.54 2.24 25.94
C ALA A 24 5.55 3.78 25.94
N GLY A 25 5.33 4.44 27.08
CA GLY A 25 5.09 5.90 27.15
C GLY A 25 6.16 6.74 26.44
N ASP A 26 7.44 6.47 26.69
CA ASP A 26 8.54 7.19 26.06
C ASP A 26 8.65 6.92 24.55
N LEU A 27 8.31 5.70 24.11
CA LEU A 27 8.25 5.34 22.70
C LEU A 27 7.14 6.13 21.99
N LEU A 28 5.94 6.17 22.58
CA LEU A 28 4.80 6.89 22.01
C LEU A 28 5.07 8.39 21.93
N ALA A 29 5.60 8.97 23.01
CA ALA A 29 5.97 10.39 23.05
C ALA A 29 7.01 10.73 21.96
N TYR A 30 7.98 9.84 21.74
CA TYR A 30 8.97 10.01 20.68
C TYR A 30 8.36 9.94 19.28
N LEU A 31 7.54 8.92 19.00
CA LEU A 31 6.88 8.76 17.69
C LEU A 31 5.97 9.94 17.36
N VAL A 32 5.23 10.46 18.35
CA VAL A 32 4.38 11.66 18.19
C VAL A 32 5.21 12.91 17.93
N ALA A 33 6.29 13.12 18.70
CA ALA A 33 7.13 14.31 18.56
C ALA A 33 7.87 14.36 17.21
N GLU A 34 8.36 13.23 16.73
CA GLU A 34 9.14 13.14 15.49
C GLU A 34 8.26 12.79 14.25
N GLY A 35 7.03 12.32 14.46
CA GLY A 35 6.08 12.03 13.38
C GLY A 35 5.45 13.26 12.73
N GLY A 36 5.43 14.39 13.46
CA GLY A 36 4.89 15.68 12.99
C GLY A 36 5.95 16.65 12.42
N LEU A 37 7.12 16.15 12.01
CA LEU A 37 8.23 17.01 11.57
C LEU A 37 7.85 17.86 10.33
N PRO A 38 8.38 19.11 10.23
CA PRO A 38 7.96 20.09 9.23
C PRO A 38 8.41 19.82 7.78
N GLU A 39 9.16 18.74 7.52
CA GLU A 39 9.67 18.40 6.18
C GLU A 39 8.90 17.22 5.56
N PRO A 40 8.42 17.32 4.31
CA PRO A 40 7.73 16.23 3.63
C PRO A 40 8.57 14.93 3.58
N GLY A 41 8.02 13.82 4.12
CA GLY A 41 8.59 12.47 4.01
C GLY A 41 9.48 12.00 5.16
N ALA A 42 9.78 12.85 6.16
CA ALA A 42 10.52 12.45 7.36
C ALA A 42 9.72 11.48 8.25
N ASP A 43 8.41 11.66 8.29
CA ASP A 43 7.40 10.78 8.89
C ASP A 43 7.44 9.37 8.28
N LEU A 44 7.49 9.26 6.95
CA LEU A 44 7.57 7.97 6.26
C LEU A 44 8.87 7.22 6.56
N GLU A 45 9.99 7.93 6.69
CA GLU A 45 11.29 7.36 7.06
C GLU A 45 11.29 6.84 8.51
N LEU A 46 10.67 7.58 9.43
CA LEU A 46 10.51 7.15 10.83
C LEU A 46 9.59 5.93 10.93
N ALA A 47 8.43 5.91 10.27
CA ALA A 47 7.52 4.77 10.27
C ALA A 47 8.18 3.50 9.69
N ALA A 48 8.97 3.65 8.62
CA ALA A 48 9.76 2.54 8.07
C ALA A 48 10.91 2.10 9.01
N GLY A 49 11.51 3.04 9.73
CA GLY A 49 12.49 2.78 10.77
C GLY A 49 11.90 1.98 11.94
N PHE A 50 10.71 2.37 12.40
CA PHE A 50 9.94 1.65 13.43
C PHE A 50 9.64 0.22 13.00
N ALA A 51 9.01 0.05 11.82
CA ALA A 51 8.65 -1.25 11.28
C ALA A 51 9.85 -2.20 11.15
N ARG A 52 10.99 -1.70 10.65
CA ARG A 52 12.22 -2.50 10.57
C ARG A 52 12.72 -2.94 11.95
N THR A 53 12.71 -2.03 12.91
CA THR A 53 13.19 -2.34 14.26
C THR A 53 12.28 -3.36 14.94
N VAL A 54 10.96 -3.22 14.80
CA VAL A 54 10.00 -4.23 15.28
C VAL A 54 10.27 -5.60 14.66
N GLN A 55 10.48 -5.66 13.34
CA GLN A 55 10.83 -6.90 12.65
C GLN A 55 12.14 -7.51 13.19
N GLU A 56 13.18 -6.71 13.38
CA GLU A 56 14.48 -7.15 13.86
C GLU A 56 14.38 -7.77 15.26
N PHE A 57 13.65 -7.13 16.18
CA PHE A 57 13.43 -7.65 17.53
C PHE A 57 12.57 -8.91 17.52
N ALA A 58 11.44 -8.89 16.80
CA ALA A 58 10.56 -10.05 16.68
C ALA A 58 11.24 -11.27 16.01
N ALA A 59 12.23 -11.04 15.15
CA ALA A 59 13.05 -12.10 14.56
C ALA A 59 14.16 -12.60 15.50
N ALA A 60 14.68 -11.73 16.37
CA ALA A 60 15.79 -12.05 17.28
C ALA A 60 15.34 -12.89 18.47
N ASP A 61 14.18 -12.57 19.06
CA ASP A 61 13.60 -13.33 20.17
C ASP A 61 12.09 -13.57 19.97
N PRO A 62 11.67 -14.83 19.74
CA PRO A 62 10.25 -15.17 19.66
C PRO A 62 9.44 -14.87 20.92
N ALA A 63 10.08 -14.69 22.09
CA ALA A 63 9.40 -14.30 23.33
C ALA A 63 8.89 -12.86 23.31
N ASP A 64 9.51 -11.98 22.52
CA ASP A 64 9.11 -10.57 22.38
C ASP A 64 7.93 -10.38 21.43
N LEU A 65 7.71 -11.37 20.55
CA LEU A 65 6.71 -11.30 19.48
C LEU A 65 5.29 -10.96 19.97
N PRO A 66 4.73 -11.57 21.05
CA PRO A 66 3.40 -11.23 21.52
C PRO A 66 3.29 -9.76 21.95
N LEU A 67 4.26 -9.25 22.71
CA LEU A 67 4.25 -7.86 23.19
C LEU A 67 4.40 -6.86 22.03
N LEU A 68 5.23 -7.17 21.04
CA LEU A 68 5.39 -6.34 19.84
C LEU A 68 4.14 -6.35 18.96
N LEU A 69 3.46 -7.51 18.84
CA LEU A 69 2.17 -7.61 18.16
C LEU A 69 1.09 -6.79 18.86
N ASP A 70 0.99 -6.93 20.19
CA ASP A 70 0.02 -6.19 21.01
C ASP A 70 0.25 -4.67 20.87
N LEU A 71 1.50 -4.22 20.98
CA LEU A 71 1.86 -2.82 20.73
C LEU A 71 1.38 -2.36 19.34
N CYS A 72 1.75 -3.10 18.28
CA CYS A 72 1.39 -2.68 16.92
C CYS A 72 -0.12 -2.69 16.68
N ALA A 73 -0.84 -3.64 17.29
CA ALA A 73 -2.30 -3.72 17.22
C ALA A 73 -2.97 -2.55 17.97
N GLU A 74 -2.50 -2.20 19.16
CA GLU A 74 -2.99 -1.05 19.92
C GLU A 74 -2.81 0.25 19.13
N LEU A 75 -1.64 0.44 18.54
CA LEU A 75 -1.36 1.60 17.69
C LEU A 75 -2.24 1.64 16.45
N ALA A 76 -2.42 0.51 15.76
CA ALA A 76 -3.24 0.42 14.56
C ALA A 76 -4.74 0.68 14.83
N CYS A 77 -5.21 0.42 16.05
CA CYS A 77 -6.60 0.56 16.46
C CYS A 77 -6.98 1.96 16.99
N ILE A 78 -6.07 2.95 16.93
CA ILE A 78 -6.38 4.32 17.33
C ILE A 78 -7.50 4.88 16.44
N ALA A 79 -8.65 5.14 17.07
CA ALA A 79 -9.87 5.50 16.39
C ALA A 79 -9.73 6.86 15.68
N PRO A 80 -10.39 7.07 14.53
CA PRO A 80 -10.35 8.36 13.82
C PRO A 80 -10.83 9.55 14.67
N GLU A 81 -11.75 9.32 15.60
CA GLU A 81 -12.23 10.33 16.56
C GLU A 81 -11.18 10.77 17.59
N ASP A 82 -10.23 9.90 17.91
CA ASP A 82 -9.15 10.16 18.86
C ASP A 82 -7.89 10.71 18.17
N ALA A 83 -7.85 10.63 16.84
CA ALA A 83 -6.76 11.11 15.98
C ALA A 83 -7.30 11.52 14.60
N LEU A 84 -7.69 12.79 14.49
CA LEU A 84 -8.17 13.40 13.26
C LEU A 84 -7.06 13.42 12.18
N ALA A 85 -7.44 13.65 10.92
CA ALA A 85 -6.46 13.80 9.84
C ALA A 85 -5.48 14.94 10.16
N ASP A 86 -4.19 14.70 9.92
CA ASP A 86 -3.06 15.59 10.24
C ASP A 86 -2.82 15.79 11.76
N ASP A 87 -3.39 14.92 12.62
CA ASP A 87 -3.08 14.84 14.06
C ASP A 87 -1.92 13.86 14.34
N PRO A 88 -1.06 14.10 15.35
CA PRO A 88 0.01 13.17 15.68
C PRO A 88 -0.44 11.75 16.04
N GLY A 89 -1.69 11.55 16.46
CA GLY A 89 -2.25 10.21 16.66
C GLY A 89 -2.43 9.41 15.36
N GLU A 90 -2.58 10.06 14.21
CA GLU A 90 -2.65 9.39 12.89
C GLU A 90 -1.31 8.70 12.59
N PHE A 91 -0.20 9.32 13.00
CA PHE A 91 1.14 8.77 12.82
C PHE A 91 1.38 7.49 13.63
N LEU A 92 0.82 7.40 14.84
CA LEU A 92 0.85 6.18 15.63
C LEU A 92 0.13 5.03 14.90
N GLY A 93 -1.05 5.31 14.33
CA GLY A 93 -1.78 4.37 13.48
C GLY A 93 -0.94 3.85 12.30
N ILE A 94 -0.24 4.75 11.61
CA ILE A 94 0.70 4.39 10.54
C ILE A 94 1.79 3.44 11.07
N CYS A 95 2.40 3.75 12.21
CA CYS A 95 3.44 2.90 12.83
C CYS A 95 2.90 1.51 13.16
N GLY A 96 1.70 1.41 13.76
CA GLY A 96 1.05 0.14 14.07
C GLY A 96 0.83 -0.72 12.83
N ILE A 97 0.25 -0.15 11.78
CA ILE A 97 0.02 -0.85 10.50
C ILE A 97 1.32 -1.32 9.86
N ARG A 98 2.35 -0.48 9.82
CA ARG A 98 3.67 -0.85 9.29
C ARG A 98 4.34 -1.93 10.14
N GLY A 99 4.21 -1.86 11.46
CA GLY A 99 4.71 -2.88 12.39
C GLY A 99 4.05 -4.25 12.20
N ILE A 100 2.72 -4.29 12.04
CA ILE A 100 1.97 -5.51 11.73
C ILE A 100 2.48 -6.15 10.42
N GLY A 101 2.64 -5.35 9.36
CA GLY A 101 3.21 -5.84 8.10
C GLY A 101 4.64 -6.37 8.25
N ALA A 102 5.45 -5.69 9.06
CA ALA A 102 6.84 -6.08 9.31
C ALA A 102 6.93 -7.42 10.05
N ILE A 103 6.12 -7.64 11.08
CA ILE A 103 5.98 -8.92 11.78
C ILE A 103 5.43 -10.00 10.84
N GLY A 104 4.43 -9.65 10.03
CA GLY A 104 3.85 -10.54 9.03
C GLY A 104 4.87 -11.11 8.05
N SER A 105 5.94 -10.36 7.78
CA SER A 105 6.98 -10.80 6.85
C SER A 105 7.89 -11.92 7.38
N LEU A 106 7.81 -12.26 8.67
CA LEU A 106 8.67 -13.24 9.33
C LEU A 106 8.33 -14.70 8.96
N SER A 107 7.06 -15.00 8.70
CA SER A 107 6.62 -16.35 8.33
C SER A 107 5.31 -16.31 7.53
N PRO A 108 4.99 -17.35 6.74
CA PRO A 108 3.70 -17.46 6.05
C PRO A 108 2.49 -17.33 6.97
N GLY A 109 2.55 -17.94 8.17
CA GLY A 109 1.46 -17.85 9.15
C GLY A 109 1.25 -16.42 9.68
N HIS A 110 2.35 -15.70 9.94
CA HIS A 110 2.27 -14.29 10.33
C HIS A 110 1.80 -13.42 9.17
N ALA A 111 2.15 -13.73 7.92
CA ALA A 111 1.70 -12.98 6.75
C ALA A 111 0.17 -13.04 6.59
N VAL A 112 -0.43 -14.21 6.74
CA VAL A 112 -1.90 -14.38 6.71
C VAL A 112 -2.56 -13.59 7.84
N ALA A 113 -2.03 -13.68 9.07
CA ALA A 113 -2.56 -12.92 10.19
C ALA A 113 -2.45 -11.40 9.97
N ALA A 114 -1.29 -10.93 9.50
CA ALA A 114 -1.08 -9.52 9.17
C ALA A 114 -2.05 -9.04 8.09
N LEU A 115 -2.23 -9.81 7.01
CA LEU A 115 -3.17 -9.46 5.95
C LEU A 115 -4.60 -9.30 6.47
N LYS A 116 -5.05 -10.15 7.40
CA LYS A 116 -6.37 -9.96 8.03
C LYS A 116 -6.51 -8.57 8.67
N HIS A 117 -5.54 -8.15 9.48
CA HIS A 117 -5.53 -6.81 10.09
C HIS A 117 -5.43 -5.70 9.04
N LEU A 118 -4.60 -5.87 8.02
CA LEU A 118 -4.44 -4.90 6.93
C LEU A 118 -5.72 -4.75 6.11
N GLY A 119 -6.49 -5.82 5.92
CA GLY A 119 -7.78 -5.80 5.23
C GLY A 119 -8.85 -5.02 5.99
N GLU A 120 -8.86 -5.12 7.33
CA GLU A 120 -9.72 -4.31 8.20
C GLU A 120 -9.33 -2.82 8.13
N ALA A 121 -8.03 -2.54 8.29
CA ALA A 121 -7.47 -1.18 8.21
C ALA A 121 -7.59 -0.53 6.82
N ALA A 122 -7.70 -1.32 5.75
CA ALA A 122 -7.93 -0.79 4.41
C ALA A 122 -9.24 0.01 4.31
N THR A 123 -10.20 -0.23 5.21
CA THR A 123 -11.47 0.49 5.25
C THR A 123 -11.44 1.82 6.01
N ASP A 124 -10.29 2.18 6.61
CA ASP A 124 -10.11 3.42 7.36
C ASP A 124 -10.35 4.65 6.46
N PRO A 125 -11.12 5.67 6.93
CA PRO A 125 -11.40 6.87 6.15
C PRO A 125 -10.17 7.77 5.94
N ARG A 126 -9.13 7.64 6.77
CA ARG A 126 -7.91 8.45 6.70
C ARG A 126 -7.00 7.97 5.57
N ARG A 127 -6.56 8.91 4.73
CA ARG A 127 -5.74 8.60 3.54
C ARG A 127 -4.41 7.95 3.93
N TRP A 128 -3.73 8.47 4.94
CA TRP A 128 -2.39 8.01 5.29
C TRP A 128 -2.38 6.61 5.89
N ILE A 129 -3.43 6.21 6.63
CA ILE A 129 -3.61 4.82 7.07
C ILE A 129 -3.72 3.87 5.87
N ARG A 130 -4.51 4.22 4.85
CA ARG A 130 -4.62 3.40 3.63
C ARG A 130 -3.30 3.32 2.86
N GLU A 131 -2.51 4.40 2.84
CA GLU A 131 -1.16 4.37 2.26
C GLU A 131 -0.19 3.50 3.08
N ALA A 132 -0.30 3.52 4.41
CA ALA A 132 0.45 2.64 5.29
C ALA A 132 0.11 1.16 5.04
N VAL A 133 -1.17 0.84 4.81
CA VAL A 133 -1.61 -0.51 4.42
C VAL A 133 -0.97 -0.94 3.10
N ALA A 134 -1.00 -0.09 2.06
CA ALA A 134 -0.35 -0.39 0.79
C ALA A 134 1.16 -0.62 0.98
N ALA A 135 1.82 0.19 1.82
CA ALA A 135 3.23 0.02 2.15
C ALA A 135 3.54 -1.28 2.89
N ALA A 136 2.71 -1.66 3.86
CA ALA A 136 2.82 -2.94 4.55
C ALA A 136 2.65 -4.13 3.59
N ILE A 137 1.71 -4.05 2.64
CA ILE A 137 1.53 -5.06 1.59
C ILE A 137 2.79 -5.20 0.72
N ARG A 138 3.43 -4.08 0.33
CA ARG A 138 4.71 -4.11 -0.41
C ARG A 138 5.79 -4.86 0.37
N ASP A 139 5.95 -4.53 1.64
CA ASP A 139 6.95 -5.14 2.52
C ASP A 139 6.71 -6.66 2.67
N LEU A 140 5.44 -7.08 2.76
CA LEU A 140 5.05 -8.49 2.78
C LEU A 140 5.36 -9.20 1.46
N LEU A 141 5.05 -8.61 0.30
CA LEU A 141 5.30 -9.21 -1.01
C LEU A 141 6.79 -9.50 -1.24
N LEU A 142 7.69 -8.64 -0.75
CA LEU A 142 9.14 -8.84 -0.87
C LEU A 142 9.66 -10.12 -0.18
N ARG A 143 8.94 -10.64 0.81
CA ARG A 143 9.40 -11.77 1.65
C ARG A 143 8.48 -12.99 1.63
N GLN A 144 7.19 -12.78 1.35
CA GLN A 144 6.12 -13.77 1.51
C GLN A 144 5.18 -13.84 0.30
N ARG A 145 5.64 -13.47 -0.91
CA ARG A 145 4.82 -13.41 -2.14
C ARG A 145 3.94 -14.63 -2.41
N ASP A 146 4.44 -15.84 -2.18
CA ASP A 146 3.70 -17.09 -2.43
C ASP A 146 2.47 -17.24 -1.52
N THR A 147 2.49 -16.59 -0.35
CA THR A 147 1.36 -16.52 0.58
C THR A 147 0.51 -15.27 0.33
N VAL A 148 1.15 -14.13 0.06
CA VAL A 148 0.45 -12.84 -0.03
C VAL A 148 -0.35 -12.71 -1.33
N ILE A 149 0.15 -13.20 -2.46
CA ILE A 149 -0.54 -13.09 -3.75
C ILE A 149 -1.91 -13.81 -3.73
N PRO A 150 -2.04 -15.07 -3.27
CA PRO A 150 -3.35 -15.73 -3.15
C PRO A 150 -4.34 -14.99 -2.24
N GLU A 151 -3.85 -14.44 -1.12
CA GLU A 151 -4.70 -13.68 -0.19
C GLU A 151 -5.21 -12.37 -0.81
N LEU A 152 -4.33 -11.60 -1.47
CA LEU A 152 -4.74 -10.39 -2.21
C LEU A 152 -5.67 -10.72 -3.37
N GLU A 153 -5.50 -11.88 -4.02
CA GLU A 153 -6.42 -12.34 -5.06
C GLU A 153 -7.84 -12.51 -4.52
N SER A 154 -7.99 -13.03 -3.29
CA SER A 154 -9.29 -13.14 -2.63
C SER A 154 -9.93 -11.77 -2.35
N TRP A 155 -9.13 -10.75 -2.02
CA TRP A 155 -9.61 -9.38 -1.83
C TRP A 155 -10.11 -8.77 -3.13
N VAL A 156 -9.41 -9.07 -4.23
CA VAL A 156 -9.78 -8.58 -5.55
C VAL A 156 -11.07 -9.24 -6.06
N GLU A 157 -11.24 -10.54 -5.82
CA GLU A 157 -12.43 -11.28 -6.27
C GLU A 157 -13.67 -10.96 -5.42
N GLY A 158 -13.55 -11.13 -4.09
CA GLY A 158 -14.69 -11.08 -3.17
C GLY A 158 -14.73 -9.86 -2.26
N GLY A 159 -13.68 -9.04 -2.24
CA GLY A 159 -13.55 -7.94 -1.29
C GLY A 159 -14.36 -6.69 -1.62
N THR A 160 -14.23 -5.72 -0.72
CA THR A 160 -14.81 -4.37 -0.81
C THR A 160 -13.97 -3.46 -1.71
N TRP A 161 -14.50 -2.29 -2.10
CA TRP A 161 -13.71 -1.30 -2.87
C TRP A 161 -12.41 -0.88 -2.17
N PRO A 162 -12.38 -0.63 -0.85
CA PRO A 162 -11.14 -0.33 -0.16
C PRO A 162 -10.13 -1.49 -0.16
N ALA A 163 -10.57 -2.73 -0.02
CA ALA A 163 -9.69 -3.90 -0.09
C ALA A 163 -9.03 -4.04 -1.48
N MET A 164 -9.80 -3.83 -2.56
CA MET A 164 -9.24 -3.78 -3.92
C MET A 164 -8.25 -2.63 -4.11
N GLN A 165 -8.57 -1.46 -3.54
CA GLN A 165 -7.72 -0.29 -3.63
C GLN A 165 -6.37 -0.56 -2.96
N ALA A 166 -6.40 -1.14 -1.76
CA ALA A 166 -5.22 -1.54 -1.01
C ALA A 166 -4.39 -2.58 -1.77
N ALA A 167 -5.04 -3.61 -2.33
CA ALA A 167 -4.37 -4.62 -3.15
C ALA A 167 -3.72 -4.01 -4.40
N ALA A 168 -4.43 -3.16 -5.15
CA ALA A 168 -3.91 -2.51 -6.35
C ALA A 168 -2.75 -1.56 -6.03
N ALA A 169 -2.87 -0.74 -5.00
CA ALA A 169 -1.80 0.17 -4.56
C ALA A 169 -0.58 -0.60 -4.04
N GLY A 170 -0.80 -1.65 -3.25
CA GLY A 170 0.27 -2.44 -2.63
C GLY A 170 1.11 -3.23 -3.63
N VAL A 171 0.56 -3.67 -4.76
CA VAL A 171 1.33 -4.38 -5.79
C VAL A 171 2.02 -3.46 -6.81
N SER A 172 1.74 -2.17 -6.81
CA SER A 172 2.12 -1.25 -7.91
C SER A 172 3.35 -0.39 -7.62
N GLU A 173 4.31 -0.94 -6.88
CA GLU A 173 5.59 -0.27 -6.61
C GLU A 173 6.62 -0.63 -7.69
N PRO A 174 7.26 0.35 -8.35
CA PRO A 174 8.27 0.10 -9.37
C PRO A 174 9.37 -0.88 -8.95
N ASP A 175 9.89 -0.77 -7.73
CA ASP A 175 10.96 -1.63 -7.22
C ASP A 175 10.49 -3.09 -7.03
N LEU A 176 9.20 -3.31 -6.82
CA LEU A 176 8.61 -4.64 -6.69
C LEU A 176 8.33 -5.27 -8.06
N LEU A 177 7.93 -4.44 -9.02
CA LEU A 177 7.51 -4.87 -10.35
C LEU A 177 8.67 -5.29 -11.28
N VAL A 178 9.92 -5.16 -10.82
CA VAL A 178 11.08 -5.80 -11.49
C VAL A 178 10.98 -7.33 -11.46
N GLU A 179 10.26 -7.88 -10.48
CA GLU A 179 9.96 -9.31 -10.37
C GLU A 179 8.80 -9.68 -11.29
N ALA A 180 9.06 -10.52 -12.30
CA ALA A 180 8.13 -10.80 -13.39
C ALA A 180 6.82 -11.47 -12.92
N ASP A 181 6.89 -12.32 -11.89
CA ASP A 181 5.73 -12.96 -11.26
C ASP A 181 4.83 -11.94 -10.56
N ILE A 182 5.41 -10.95 -9.88
CA ILE A 182 4.66 -9.88 -9.23
C ILE A 182 4.05 -8.94 -10.27
N ALA A 183 4.79 -8.57 -11.33
CA ALA A 183 4.24 -7.76 -12.42
C ALA A 183 3.05 -8.46 -13.12
N ALA A 184 3.14 -9.77 -13.33
CA ALA A 184 2.05 -10.57 -13.88
C ALA A 184 0.84 -10.64 -12.92
N ALA A 185 1.07 -10.79 -11.61
CA ALA A 185 0.02 -10.75 -10.60
C ALA A 185 -0.65 -9.39 -10.51
N ALA A 186 0.13 -8.30 -10.54
CA ALA A 186 -0.37 -6.94 -10.52
C ALA A 186 -1.29 -6.67 -11.73
N LEU A 187 -0.88 -7.03 -12.94
CA LEU A 187 -1.73 -6.87 -14.13
C LEU A 187 -3.01 -7.71 -14.03
N ARG A 188 -2.92 -8.94 -13.51
CA ARG A 188 -4.09 -9.79 -13.24
C ARG A 188 -5.06 -9.16 -12.25
N PHE A 189 -4.56 -8.58 -11.16
CA PHE A 189 -5.40 -7.89 -10.17
C PHE A 189 -6.12 -6.70 -10.80
N HIS A 190 -5.40 -5.84 -11.52
CA HIS A 190 -6.01 -4.71 -12.23
C HIS A 190 -7.10 -5.16 -13.20
N ARG A 191 -6.85 -6.24 -13.97
CA ARG A 191 -7.86 -6.82 -14.88
C ARG A 191 -9.13 -7.23 -14.14
N LYS A 192 -9.01 -7.96 -13.04
CA LYS A 192 -10.17 -8.42 -12.24
C LYS A 192 -10.92 -7.25 -11.61
N ILE A 193 -10.21 -6.28 -11.05
CA ILE A 193 -10.82 -5.07 -10.46
C ILE A 193 -11.60 -4.29 -11.53
N LEU A 194 -11.01 -4.08 -12.71
CA LEU A 194 -11.66 -3.35 -13.80
C LEU A 194 -12.90 -4.08 -14.34
N ILE A 195 -12.89 -5.41 -14.40
CA ILE A 195 -14.08 -6.21 -14.70
C ILE A 195 -15.17 -5.99 -13.63
N ARG A 196 -14.79 -5.95 -12.35
CA ARG A 196 -15.73 -5.66 -11.26
C ARG A 196 -16.30 -4.25 -11.35
N ILE A 197 -15.49 -3.25 -11.67
CA ILE A 197 -15.97 -1.87 -11.92
C ILE A 197 -16.97 -1.88 -13.07
N TYR A 198 -16.59 -2.46 -14.22
CA TYR A 198 -17.42 -2.48 -15.42
C TYR A 198 -18.78 -3.18 -15.22
N THR A 199 -18.84 -4.17 -14.34
CA THR A 199 -20.08 -4.92 -14.05
C THR A 199 -20.87 -4.41 -12.84
N ALA A 200 -20.29 -3.50 -12.04
CA ALA A 200 -20.95 -2.93 -10.88
C ALA A 200 -22.10 -2.00 -11.27
N LYS A 201 -23.23 -2.11 -10.56
CA LYS A 201 -24.41 -1.24 -10.74
C LYS A 201 -24.29 0.08 -9.98
N GLU A 202 -23.66 0.05 -8.81
CA GLU A 202 -23.50 1.22 -7.93
C GLU A 202 -22.03 1.66 -7.87
N ARG A 203 -21.77 2.89 -8.30
CA ARG A 203 -20.43 3.45 -8.55
C ARG A 203 -20.28 4.89 -8.07
N HIS A 204 -20.94 5.22 -6.96
CA HIS A 204 -21.07 6.61 -6.49
C HIS A 204 -20.61 6.80 -5.03
N SER A 205 -20.03 5.77 -4.41
CA SER A 205 -19.50 5.90 -3.06
C SER A 205 -18.09 6.49 -3.09
N ASP A 206 -17.71 7.16 -2.00
CA ASP A 206 -16.36 7.71 -1.85
C ASP A 206 -15.28 6.62 -1.98
N ALA A 207 -15.57 5.43 -1.44
CA ALA A 207 -14.69 4.25 -1.58
C ALA A 207 -14.52 3.81 -3.05
N PHE A 208 -15.57 3.90 -3.87
CA PHE A 208 -15.45 3.62 -5.30
C PHE A 208 -14.60 4.68 -6.00
N HIS A 209 -14.81 5.98 -5.70
CA HIS A 209 -14.02 7.05 -6.28
C HIS A 209 -12.54 6.94 -5.92
N ALA A 210 -12.22 6.59 -4.68
CA ALA A 210 -10.86 6.35 -4.22
C ALA A 210 -10.20 5.15 -4.94
N LEU A 211 -10.95 4.06 -5.17
CA LEU A 211 -10.48 2.92 -5.97
C LEU A 211 -10.20 3.33 -7.42
N ARG A 212 -11.15 4.03 -8.06
CA ARG A 212 -11.02 4.52 -9.43
C ARG A 212 -9.77 5.40 -9.59
N GLU A 213 -9.57 6.35 -8.67
CA GLU A 213 -8.40 7.22 -8.67
C GLU A 213 -7.09 6.43 -8.48
N SER A 214 -7.08 5.47 -7.56
CA SER A 214 -5.94 4.57 -7.37
C SER A 214 -5.58 3.86 -8.68
N LEU A 215 -6.56 3.26 -9.36
CA LEU A 215 -6.34 2.56 -10.64
C LEU A 215 -5.80 3.46 -11.75
N GLY A 216 -6.25 4.72 -11.79
CA GLY A 216 -5.73 5.71 -12.73
C GLY A 216 -4.23 5.97 -12.55
N ARG A 217 -3.72 5.85 -11.33
CA ARG A 217 -2.30 6.02 -11.00
C ARG A 217 -1.50 4.72 -11.09
N THR A 218 -2.09 3.59 -10.71
CA THR A 218 -1.36 2.31 -10.57
C THR A 218 -1.24 1.53 -11.87
N LEU A 219 -2.27 1.55 -12.74
CA LEU A 219 -2.27 0.74 -13.95
C LEU A 219 -1.12 1.11 -14.89
N GLY A 220 -0.78 2.40 -15.01
CA GLY A 220 0.33 2.85 -15.85
C GLY A 220 1.68 2.31 -15.38
N VAL A 221 1.91 2.30 -14.07
CA VAL A 221 3.11 1.75 -13.44
C VAL A 221 3.25 0.25 -13.73
N VAL A 222 2.15 -0.50 -13.60
CA VAL A 222 2.12 -1.93 -13.91
C VAL A 222 2.38 -2.20 -15.40
N ILE A 223 1.77 -1.42 -16.29
CA ILE A 223 2.00 -1.56 -17.75
C ILE A 223 3.45 -1.27 -18.10
N ALA A 224 4.07 -0.26 -17.48
CA ALA A 224 5.48 0.06 -17.72
C ALA A 224 6.41 -1.13 -17.37
N ALA A 225 6.04 -1.91 -16.36
CA ALA A 225 6.80 -3.10 -15.95
C ALA A 225 6.53 -4.34 -16.81
N ILE A 226 5.32 -4.49 -17.37
CA ILE A 226 4.96 -5.61 -18.25
C ILE A 226 4.30 -5.16 -19.57
N PRO A 227 5.06 -4.48 -20.46
CA PRO A 227 4.50 -3.67 -21.55
C PRO A 227 3.66 -4.45 -22.56
N THR A 228 4.11 -5.63 -22.99
CA THR A 228 3.42 -6.39 -24.05
C THR A 228 1.98 -6.77 -23.65
N PRO A 229 1.73 -7.56 -22.58
CA PRO A 229 0.37 -7.88 -22.16
C PRO A 229 -0.36 -6.66 -21.54
N GLY A 230 0.38 -5.68 -21.02
CA GLY A 230 -0.17 -4.44 -20.48
C GLY A 230 -0.84 -3.57 -21.54
N PHE A 231 -0.12 -3.24 -22.63
CA PHE A 231 -0.67 -2.46 -23.74
C PHE A 231 -1.74 -3.21 -24.53
N GLU A 232 -1.64 -4.54 -24.66
CA GLU A 232 -2.72 -5.34 -25.23
C GLU A 232 -4.02 -5.11 -24.45
N TYR A 233 -3.95 -5.16 -23.12
CA TYR A 233 -5.11 -4.92 -22.27
C TYR A 233 -5.59 -3.46 -22.31
N LEU A 234 -4.67 -2.50 -22.30
CA LEU A 234 -5.02 -1.07 -22.37
C LEU A 234 -5.78 -0.73 -23.66
N ARG A 235 -5.41 -1.34 -24.80
CA ARG A 235 -6.16 -1.19 -26.06
C ARG A 235 -7.57 -1.77 -25.98
N GLN A 236 -7.75 -2.90 -25.30
CA GLN A 236 -9.07 -3.49 -25.06
C GLN A 236 -9.92 -2.52 -24.23
N LEU A 237 -9.40 -1.99 -23.12
CA LEU A 237 -10.09 -1.00 -22.29
C LEU A 237 -10.47 0.27 -23.07
N ALA A 238 -9.61 0.74 -23.97
CA ALA A 238 -9.85 1.93 -24.79
C ALA A 238 -11.03 1.77 -25.78
N THR A 239 -11.49 0.54 -26.06
CA THR A 239 -12.69 0.28 -26.87
C THR A 239 -14.00 0.35 -26.07
N LEU A 240 -13.93 0.34 -24.74
CA LEU A 240 -15.12 0.33 -23.89
C LEU A 240 -15.71 1.75 -23.79
N ASP A 241 -17.02 1.83 -23.99
CA ASP A 241 -17.81 3.04 -23.80
C ASP A 241 -18.35 3.11 -22.37
N ASP A 242 -17.44 3.14 -21.40
CA ASP A 242 -17.74 3.27 -19.98
C ASP A 242 -16.99 4.48 -19.41
N PRO A 243 -17.68 5.45 -18.77
CA PRO A 243 -17.07 6.71 -18.35
C PRO A 243 -15.99 6.52 -17.27
N ASP A 244 -16.12 5.52 -16.40
CA ASP A 244 -15.13 5.24 -15.36
C ASP A 244 -13.89 4.61 -15.96
N ILE A 245 -14.07 3.61 -16.83
CA ILE A 245 -12.97 2.95 -17.53
C ILE A 245 -12.22 3.92 -18.44
N ARG A 246 -12.94 4.73 -19.22
CA ARG A 246 -12.33 5.74 -20.11
C ARG A 246 -11.49 6.73 -19.33
N TRP A 247 -11.95 7.15 -18.15
CA TRP A 247 -11.17 8.02 -17.27
C TRP A 247 -9.91 7.31 -16.73
N ILE A 248 -10.03 6.05 -16.28
CA ILE A 248 -8.86 5.28 -15.82
C ILE A 248 -7.82 5.15 -16.93
N VAL A 249 -8.23 4.86 -18.16
CA VAL A 249 -7.33 4.78 -19.32
C VAL A 249 -6.69 6.14 -19.61
N GLN A 250 -7.45 7.24 -19.53
CA GLN A 250 -6.91 8.59 -19.69
C GLN A 250 -5.83 8.92 -18.67
N GLU A 251 -6.06 8.63 -17.38
CA GLU A 251 -5.06 8.84 -16.33
C GLU A 251 -3.85 7.93 -16.52
N THR A 252 -4.07 6.65 -16.88
CA THR A 252 -3.00 5.68 -17.16
C THR A 252 -2.06 6.18 -18.24
N LEU A 253 -2.58 6.81 -19.30
CA LEU A 253 -1.80 7.34 -20.42
C LEU A 253 -0.99 8.59 -20.06
N LYS A 254 -1.15 9.16 -18.87
CA LYS A 254 -0.30 10.26 -18.36
C LYS A 254 0.91 9.76 -17.59
N GLU A 255 1.06 8.45 -17.41
CA GLU A 255 2.23 7.92 -16.69
C GLU A 255 3.51 8.20 -17.48
N GLU A 256 4.44 8.91 -16.84
CA GLU A 256 5.62 9.49 -17.49
C GLU A 256 6.47 8.42 -18.20
N ARG A 257 6.62 7.26 -17.56
CA ARG A 257 7.37 6.13 -18.15
C ARG A 257 6.74 5.64 -19.45
N LEU A 258 5.42 5.62 -19.54
CA LEU A 258 4.72 5.22 -20.77
C LEU A 258 4.89 6.27 -21.86
N GLU A 259 4.78 7.56 -21.51
CA GLU A 259 4.96 8.65 -22.47
C GLU A 259 6.39 8.70 -23.01
N ILE A 260 7.39 8.46 -22.16
CA ILE A 260 8.80 8.51 -22.54
C ILE A 260 9.21 7.26 -23.33
N GLN A 261 8.83 6.06 -22.86
CA GLN A 261 9.33 4.81 -23.44
C GLN A 261 8.48 4.31 -24.62
N TYR A 262 7.20 4.65 -24.67
CA TYR A 262 6.25 4.15 -25.68
C TYR A 262 5.38 5.27 -26.30
N PRO A 263 5.96 6.42 -26.72
CA PRO A 263 5.20 7.59 -27.15
C PRO A 263 4.23 7.30 -28.31
N GLU A 264 4.65 6.50 -29.30
CA GLU A 264 3.81 6.14 -30.46
C GLU A 264 2.59 5.31 -30.05
N THR A 265 2.79 4.36 -29.12
CA THR A 265 1.69 3.50 -28.63
C THR A 265 0.69 4.32 -27.81
N VAL A 266 1.20 5.20 -26.94
CA VAL A 266 0.36 6.13 -26.16
C VAL A 266 -0.45 7.03 -27.10
N GLN A 267 0.18 7.63 -28.12
CA GLN A 267 -0.50 8.50 -29.08
C GLN A 267 -1.58 7.75 -29.87
N HIS A 268 -1.31 6.51 -30.30
CA HIS A 268 -2.30 5.69 -31.01
C HIS A 268 -3.55 5.43 -30.16
N ILE A 269 -3.38 5.09 -28.88
CA ILE A 269 -4.51 4.85 -27.97
C ILE A 269 -5.28 6.16 -27.71
N ARG A 270 -4.58 7.28 -27.51
CA ARG A 270 -5.22 8.62 -27.38
C ARG A 270 -6.07 8.96 -28.60
N ALA A 271 -5.55 8.73 -29.80
CA ALA A 271 -6.28 8.95 -31.05
C ALA A 271 -7.52 8.05 -31.17
N GLN A 272 -7.39 6.76 -30.84
CA GLN A 272 -8.52 5.81 -30.81
C GLN A 272 -9.64 6.27 -29.86
N MET A 273 -9.27 6.86 -28.72
CA MET A 273 -10.23 7.37 -27.74
C MET A 273 -10.79 8.77 -28.09
N GLY A 274 -10.31 9.41 -29.16
CA GLY A 274 -10.69 10.77 -29.52
C GLY A 274 -10.12 11.85 -28.59
N ILE A 275 -9.01 11.56 -27.92
CA ILE A 275 -8.31 12.50 -27.02
C ILE A 275 -7.26 13.23 -27.85
N SER A 276 -7.52 14.49 -28.21
CA SER A 276 -6.53 15.34 -28.87
C SER A 276 -5.41 15.70 -27.88
N GLY A 277 -4.15 15.47 -28.26
CA GLY A 277 -2.98 15.75 -27.41
C GLY A 277 -2.91 17.22 -26.98
N ARG A 278 -2.59 17.44 -25.70
CA ARG A 278 -2.07 18.73 -25.22
C ARG A 278 -0.56 18.74 -25.35
#